data_AF-A0AB74KUV3-F1
#
_entry.id   AF-A0AB74KUV3-F1
#
_cell.length_a   1.000
_cell.length_b   1.000
_cell.length_c   1.000
_cell.angle_alpha   90.00
_cell.angle_beta   90.00
_cell.angle_gamma   90.00
#
_symmetry.space_group_name_H-M   'P 1'
#
loop_
_entity.id
_entity.type
_entity.pdbx_description
1 polymer ?
#
loop_
_entity_poly.entity_id
_entity_poly.type
_entity_poly.pdbx_seq_one_letter_code
_entity_poly.pdbx_strand_id
1 'polypeptide(L)'
;MHKFILFFISLFLSSQLLAETEDSEYFVFVGKKISLTPVTPKLKENKSSFDSKFLAKYQIIKPFKGSYHGSEIEFTVFDHYGVPLFSEYDHVLLYVVLHDGKYYHSKYQFTPVYKTKSGVWAGAYAAYDYTHSNNANTTIKPVKIDFYSPVEFDISGYEKEEVEVWFPQPYYNISGNRATAVYGNYLNELFFLKQQGVLKARGDFQQL
;
A
#
# COMPACT_ATOMS: atom_id res chain seq x y z
N MET A 1 -61.65 -17.54 42.96
CA MET A 1 -61.02 -16.20 43.02
C MET A 1 -59.55 -16.40 43.27
N HIS A 2 -58.67 -16.12 42.31
CA HIS A 2 -57.28 -15.64 42.49
C HIS A 2 -56.80 -15.17 41.10
N LYS A 3 -56.48 -13.88 41.02
CA LYS A 3 -55.92 -13.17 39.85
C LYS A 3 -54.42 -13.44 39.76
N PHE A 4 -53.87 -13.61 38.56
CA PHE A 4 -52.46 -13.31 38.22
C PHE A 4 -52.43 -13.06 36.69
N ILE A 5 -52.42 -11.80 36.23
CA ILE A 5 -51.29 -10.87 36.01
C ILE A 5 -50.36 -11.35 34.87
N LEU A 6 -50.37 -10.56 33.78
CA LEU A 6 -49.54 -10.64 32.58
C LEU A 6 -48.03 -10.62 32.89
N PHE A 7 -47.24 -11.24 32.01
CA PHE A 7 -45.98 -10.64 31.55
C PHE A 7 -45.72 -11.01 30.08
N PHE A 8 -45.93 -10.05 29.18
CA PHE A 8 -45.47 -10.13 27.80
C PHE A 8 -43.99 -9.72 27.80
N ILE A 9 -43.09 -10.71 27.66
CA ILE A 9 -41.66 -10.43 27.48
C ILE A 9 -41.44 -10.17 25.98
N SER A 10 -41.36 -8.88 25.63
CA SER A 10 -40.81 -8.46 24.34
C SER A 10 -39.30 -8.74 24.37
N LEU A 11 -38.88 -9.82 23.69
CA LEU A 11 -37.48 -10.04 23.37
C LEU A 11 -37.10 -9.07 22.24
N PHE A 12 -36.56 -7.90 22.60
CA PHE A 12 -35.72 -7.14 21.68
C PHE A 12 -34.44 -7.94 21.48
N LEU A 13 -34.36 -8.74 20.41
CA LEU A 13 -33.08 -9.18 19.89
C LEU A 13 -32.36 -7.93 19.37
N SER A 14 -31.50 -7.34 20.20
CA SER A 14 -30.42 -6.51 19.71
C SER A 14 -29.54 -7.41 18.84
N SER A 15 -29.66 -7.31 17.52
CA SER A 15 -28.60 -7.75 16.63
C SER A 15 -27.42 -6.85 16.92
N GLN A 16 -26.56 -7.26 17.86
CA GLN A 16 -25.21 -6.77 17.92
C GLN A 16 -24.58 -7.16 16.59
N LEU A 17 -24.56 -6.19 15.67
CA LEU A 17 -23.64 -6.19 14.57
C LEU A 17 -22.27 -6.17 15.24
N LEU A 18 -21.69 -7.34 15.49
CA LEU A 18 -20.26 -7.44 15.65
C LEU A 18 -19.72 -7.00 14.29
N ALA A 19 -19.47 -5.70 14.16
CA ALA A 19 -18.40 -5.24 13.29
C ALA A 19 -17.18 -5.96 13.85
N GLU A 20 -16.87 -7.11 13.26
CA GLU A 20 -15.59 -7.76 13.41
C GLU A 20 -14.60 -6.74 12.87
N THR A 21 -14.12 -5.87 13.76
CA THR A 21 -12.95 -5.08 13.49
C THR A 21 -11.87 -6.13 13.38
N GLU A 22 -11.53 -6.51 12.15
CA GLU A 22 -10.26 -7.16 11.89
C GLU A 22 -9.21 -6.29 12.59
N ASP A 23 -8.74 -6.76 13.75
CA ASP A 23 -7.54 -6.27 14.42
C ASP A 23 -6.34 -6.72 13.58
N SER A 24 -6.36 -6.32 12.32
CA SER A 24 -5.25 -6.47 11.40
C SER A 24 -4.16 -5.54 11.89
N GLU A 25 -3.02 -6.10 12.25
CA GLU A 25 -1.81 -5.31 12.51
C GLU A 25 -1.47 -4.42 11.32
N TYR A 26 -1.93 -4.78 10.12
CA TYR A 26 -1.76 -3.99 8.92
C TYR A 26 -2.87 -2.96 8.71
N PHE A 27 -2.46 -1.74 8.39
CA PHE A 27 -3.31 -0.73 7.76
C PHE A 27 -2.74 -0.37 6.39
N VAL A 28 -3.57 -0.52 5.35
CA VAL A 28 -3.23 -0.20 3.96
C VAL A 28 -4.13 0.90 3.47
N PHE A 29 -3.55 1.92 2.87
CA PHE A 29 -4.29 3.12 2.45
C PHE A 29 -3.63 3.81 1.26
N VAL A 30 -4.44 4.53 0.49
CA VAL A 30 -3.93 5.54 -0.43
C VAL A 30 -3.61 6.79 0.39
N GLY A 31 -2.34 7.18 0.41
CA GLY A 31 -1.84 8.30 1.18
C GLY A 31 -1.23 9.39 0.32
N LYS A 32 -1.28 10.63 0.81
CA LYS A 32 -0.55 11.78 0.27
C LYS A 32 0.44 12.31 1.30
N LYS A 33 1.68 12.54 0.89
CA LYS A 33 2.75 13.01 1.78
C LYS A 33 2.41 14.38 2.38
N ILE A 34 2.50 14.50 3.71
CA ILE A 34 2.48 15.80 4.42
C ILE A 34 3.91 16.18 4.79
N SER A 35 4.64 15.28 5.44
CA SER A 35 6.05 15.50 5.80
C SER A 35 6.83 14.19 5.87
N LEU A 36 8.15 14.31 5.72
CA LEU A 36 9.11 13.24 5.96
C LEU A 36 10.33 13.87 6.66
N THR A 37 10.55 13.50 7.91
CA THR A 37 11.61 14.11 8.73
C THR A 37 12.66 13.06 9.08
N PRO A 38 13.94 13.28 8.73
CA PRO A 38 15.01 12.38 9.17
C PRO A 38 15.15 12.42 10.68
N VAL A 39 15.39 11.26 11.28
CA VAL A 39 15.57 11.10 12.73
C VAL A 39 16.93 10.51 12.99
N THR A 40 17.84 11.28 13.59
CA THR A 40 19.13 10.76 14.04
C THR A 40 18.91 9.69 15.11
N PRO A 41 19.32 8.42 14.89
CA PRO A 41 19.11 7.38 15.87
C PRO A 41 19.98 7.67 17.11
N LYS A 42 19.39 7.56 18.31
CA LYS A 42 20.17 7.53 19.55
C LYS A 42 20.81 6.14 19.68
N LEU A 43 21.96 5.96 19.05
CA LEU A 43 22.71 4.72 19.12
C LEU A 43 23.42 4.64 20.48
N LYS A 44 23.36 3.48 21.14
CA LYS A 44 24.27 3.19 22.26
C LYS A 44 25.70 3.11 21.71
N GLU A 45 26.69 3.45 22.53
CA GLU A 45 28.10 3.33 22.16
C GLU A 45 28.39 1.93 21.56
N ASN A 46 29.14 1.90 20.45
CA ASN A 46 29.49 0.70 19.66
C ASN A 46 28.36 0.03 18.86
N LYS A 47 27.25 0.70 18.55
CA LYS A 47 26.25 0.21 17.60
C LYS A 47 26.10 1.15 16.41
N SER A 48 26.28 0.64 15.20
CA SER A 48 25.96 1.33 13.95
C SER A 48 24.66 0.77 13.39
N SER A 49 23.72 1.64 13.01
CA SER A 49 22.55 1.24 12.20
C SER A 49 22.90 1.44 10.74
N PHE A 50 22.66 0.43 9.91
CA PHE A 50 22.75 0.55 8.46
C PHE A 50 21.49 1.15 7.82
N ASP A 51 20.42 1.31 8.60
CA ASP A 51 19.20 1.95 8.16
C ASP A 51 19.15 3.40 8.64
N SER A 52 18.77 4.29 7.73
CA SER A 52 18.30 5.64 8.03
C SER A 52 16.89 5.56 8.60
N LYS A 53 16.60 6.38 9.63
CA LYS A 53 15.29 6.44 10.27
C LYS A 53 14.59 7.72 9.87
N PHE A 54 13.30 7.63 9.56
CA PHE A 54 12.44 8.79 9.31
C PHE A 54 11.16 8.70 10.12
N LEU A 55 10.58 9.86 10.41
CA LEU A 55 9.18 10.00 10.80
C LEU A 55 8.42 10.53 9.59
N ALA A 56 7.50 9.73 9.08
CA ALA A 56 6.63 10.10 7.97
C ALA A 56 5.25 10.50 8.49
N LYS A 57 4.68 11.56 7.90
CA LYS A 57 3.30 11.97 8.13
C LYS A 57 2.57 12.06 6.80
N TYR A 58 1.43 11.38 6.70
CA TYR A 58 0.64 11.28 5.47
C TYR A 58 -0.83 11.57 5.74
N GLN A 59 -1.48 12.23 4.80
CA GLN A 59 -2.94 12.32 4.75
C GLN A 59 -3.50 10.99 4.22
N ILE A 60 -4.53 10.47 4.87
CA ILE A 60 -5.29 9.29 4.41
C ILE A 60 -6.33 9.76 3.42
N ILE A 61 -6.11 9.47 2.14
CA ILE A 61 -7.04 9.80 1.05
C ILE A 61 -8.13 8.74 0.93
N LYS A 62 -7.74 7.47 1.06
CA LYS A 62 -8.67 6.34 1.02
C LYS A 62 -8.15 5.18 1.87
N PRO A 63 -8.82 4.82 2.98
CA PRO A 63 -8.60 3.54 3.63
C PRO A 63 -8.84 2.40 2.63
N PHE A 64 -8.00 1.37 2.66
CA PHE A 64 -8.10 0.23 1.75
C PHE A 64 -8.23 -1.12 2.47
N LYS A 65 -7.37 -1.39 3.47
CA LYS A 65 -7.45 -2.58 4.33
C LYS A 65 -7.06 -2.22 5.77
N GLY A 66 -7.62 -2.95 6.73
CA GLY A 66 -7.49 -2.65 8.17
C GLY A 66 -8.30 -1.42 8.59
N SER A 67 -8.24 -1.12 9.88
CA SER A 67 -9.01 -0.02 10.49
C SER A 67 -8.08 1.06 11.04
N TYR A 68 -8.41 2.32 10.79
CA TYR A 68 -7.70 3.47 11.35
C TYR A 68 -8.68 4.62 11.60
N HIS A 69 -8.55 5.27 12.75
CA HIS A 69 -9.37 6.42 13.11
C HIS A 69 -8.57 7.72 12.96
N GLY A 70 -8.84 8.45 11.89
CA GLY A 70 -8.21 9.75 11.61
C GLY A 70 -8.07 10.01 10.11
N SER A 71 -7.79 11.26 9.76
CA SER A 71 -7.53 11.69 8.38
C SER A 71 -6.04 11.79 8.05
N GLU A 72 -5.18 11.65 9.05
CA GLU A 72 -3.72 11.71 8.95
C GLU A 72 -3.12 10.58 9.76
N ILE A 73 -1.97 10.06 9.34
CA ILE A 73 -1.25 9.02 10.04
C ILE A 73 0.24 9.35 10.09
N GLU A 74 0.84 9.09 11.25
CA GLU A 74 2.28 9.15 11.47
C GLU A 74 2.84 7.74 11.62
N PHE A 75 3.96 7.46 10.95
CA PHE A 75 4.63 6.17 11.03
C PHE A 75 6.14 6.29 10.93
N THR A 76 6.84 5.35 11.56
CA THR A 76 8.30 5.26 11.51
C THR A 76 8.73 4.49 10.27
N VAL A 77 9.75 5.00 9.58
CA VAL A 77 10.35 4.37 8.40
C VAL A 77 11.80 4.02 8.71
N PHE A 78 12.22 2.83 8.29
CA PHE A 78 13.62 2.41 8.27
C PHE A 78 14.00 2.06 6.83
N ASP A 79 14.97 2.77 6.27
CA ASP A 79 15.38 2.61 4.89
C ASP A 79 16.90 2.49 4.77
N HIS A 80 17.36 1.49 4.02
CA HIS A 80 18.78 1.22 3.85
C HIS A 80 19.42 2.13 2.79
N TYR A 81 18.64 2.62 1.82
CA TYR A 81 19.11 3.32 0.63
C TYR A 81 18.93 4.84 0.73
N GLY A 82 18.67 5.35 1.94
CA GLY A 82 18.54 6.78 2.22
C GLY A 82 17.08 7.22 2.26
N VAL A 83 16.72 8.25 1.48
CA VAL A 83 15.34 8.77 1.47
C VAL A 83 14.41 7.72 0.84
N PRO A 84 13.34 7.30 1.51
CA PRO A 84 12.44 6.26 1.02
C PRO A 84 11.76 6.66 -0.30
N LEU A 85 11.92 5.84 -1.35
CA LEU A 85 11.46 6.14 -2.72
C LEU A 85 9.96 6.50 -2.82
N PHE A 86 9.11 5.97 -1.93
CA PHE A 86 7.69 6.31 -1.92
C PHE A 86 7.42 7.80 -1.67
N SER A 87 8.38 8.56 -1.12
CA SER A 87 8.24 9.99 -0.89
C SER A 87 8.25 10.83 -2.15
N GLU A 88 8.72 10.29 -3.28
CA GLU A 88 8.84 11.02 -4.54
C GLU A 88 7.51 11.09 -5.30
N TYR A 89 6.48 10.38 -4.83
CA TYR A 89 5.16 10.32 -5.48
C TYR A 89 4.12 11.09 -4.67
N ASP A 90 3.23 11.80 -5.37
CA ASP A 90 2.16 12.59 -4.74
C ASP A 90 1.14 11.69 -4.00
N HIS A 91 0.81 10.54 -4.60
CA HIS A 91 -0.11 9.55 -4.02
C HIS A 91 0.46 8.13 -4.10
N VAL A 92 0.36 7.40 -3.00
CA VAL A 92 0.91 6.05 -2.84
C VAL A 92 -0.05 5.14 -2.11
N LEU A 93 -0.21 3.91 -2.58
CA LEU A 93 -0.75 2.82 -1.78
C LEU A 93 0.35 2.37 -0.80
N LEU A 94 0.18 2.65 0.48
CA LEU A 94 1.16 2.38 1.54
C LEU A 94 0.67 1.27 2.46
N TYR A 95 1.64 0.52 2.99
CA TYR A 95 1.44 -0.58 3.91
C TYR A 95 2.15 -0.22 5.21
N VAL A 96 1.40 -0.06 6.28
CA VAL A 96 1.94 0.15 7.62
C VAL A 96 1.49 -0.96 8.56
N VAL A 97 2.35 -1.29 9.52
CA VAL A 97 2.09 -2.28 10.56
C VAL A 97 2.07 -1.61 11.93
N LEU A 98 1.07 -1.93 12.73
CA LEU A 98 0.93 -1.51 14.12
C LEU A 98 1.75 -2.45 14.99
N HIS A 99 2.71 -1.90 15.72
CA HIS A 99 3.53 -2.64 16.67
C HIS A 99 3.75 -1.76 17.91
N ASP A 100 3.45 -2.30 19.10
CA ASP A 100 3.54 -1.58 20.39
C ASP A 100 2.87 -0.19 20.37
N GLY A 101 1.67 -0.11 19.75
CA GLY A 101 0.87 1.12 19.67
C GLY A 101 1.42 2.17 18.69
N LYS A 102 2.40 1.83 17.86
CA LYS A 102 2.98 2.73 16.85
C LYS A 102 2.95 2.10 15.47
N TYR A 103 2.75 2.92 14.45
CA TYR A 103 2.82 2.48 13.07
C TYR A 103 4.25 2.51 12.53
N TYR A 104 4.59 1.49 11.78
CA TYR A 104 5.85 1.35 11.06
C TYR A 104 5.56 1.08 9.60
N HIS A 105 6.37 1.64 8.70
CA HIS A 105 6.30 1.26 7.29
C HIS A 105 6.68 -0.21 7.12
N SER A 106 5.86 -0.98 6.41
CA SER A 106 6.27 -2.30 5.95
C SER A 106 7.35 -2.11 4.89
N LYS A 107 8.60 -2.44 5.25
CA LYS A 107 9.80 -2.02 4.53
C LYS A 107 9.71 -2.32 3.03
N TYR A 108 9.87 -1.27 2.22
CA TYR A 108 9.78 -1.26 0.75
C TYR A 108 8.41 -1.60 0.15
N GLN A 109 7.35 -1.69 0.96
CA GLN A 109 6.01 -2.01 0.50
C GLN A 109 5.23 -0.73 0.22
N PHE A 110 5.17 -0.37 -1.06
CA PHE A 110 4.34 0.70 -1.57
C PHE A 110 4.05 0.49 -3.07
N THR A 111 3.06 1.20 -3.58
CA THR A 111 2.83 1.35 -5.03
C THR A 111 2.43 2.79 -5.33
N PRO A 112 3.10 3.50 -6.25
CA PRO A 112 2.60 4.77 -6.77
C PRO A 112 1.24 4.58 -7.42
N VAL A 113 0.28 5.44 -7.08
CA VAL A 113 -1.07 5.37 -7.65
C VAL A 113 -1.52 6.72 -8.17
N TYR A 114 -2.30 6.67 -9.24
CA TYR A 114 -2.71 7.83 -10.02
C TYR A 114 -4.22 7.78 -10.22
N LYS A 115 -4.84 8.96 -10.29
CA LYS A 115 -6.26 9.04 -10.63
C LYS A 115 -6.47 8.66 -12.09
N THR A 116 -7.49 7.86 -12.33
CA THR A 116 -8.03 7.59 -13.66
C THR A 116 -9.07 8.64 -14.04
N LYS A 117 -9.46 8.72 -15.32
CA LYS A 117 -10.53 9.62 -15.76
C LYS A 117 -11.89 9.34 -15.11
N SER A 118 -12.14 8.10 -14.69
CA SER A 118 -13.36 7.73 -13.94
C SER A 118 -13.26 8.06 -12.44
N GLY A 119 -12.15 8.63 -11.97
CA GLY A 119 -11.97 9.09 -10.59
C GLY A 119 -11.50 8.02 -9.60
N VAL A 120 -11.26 6.78 -10.04
CA VAL A 120 -10.67 5.73 -9.20
C VAL A 120 -9.14 5.71 -9.29
N TRP A 121 -8.49 5.03 -8.34
CA TRP A 121 -7.03 4.92 -8.24
C TRP A 121 -6.49 3.67 -8.92
N ALA A 122 -5.42 3.82 -9.70
CA ALA A 122 -4.70 2.73 -10.35
C ALA A 122 -3.19 2.98 -10.34
N GLY A 123 -2.39 1.92 -10.40
CA GLY A 123 -0.94 1.98 -10.54
C GLY A 123 -0.53 1.51 -11.93
N ALA A 124 0.66 1.92 -12.39
CA ALA A 124 1.27 1.39 -13.60
C ALA A 124 1.67 -0.08 -13.42
N TYR A 125 1.97 -0.79 -14.53
CA TYR A 125 2.44 -2.16 -14.48
C TYR A 125 3.68 -2.32 -13.59
N ALA A 126 3.57 -3.14 -12.54
CA ALA A 126 4.61 -3.34 -11.54
C ALA A 126 5.45 -4.58 -11.86
N ALA A 127 6.50 -4.43 -12.68
CA ALA A 127 7.34 -5.55 -13.11
C ALA A 127 7.83 -6.40 -11.92
N TYR A 128 8.31 -5.78 -10.85
CA TYR A 128 8.74 -6.47 -9.62
C TYR A 128 7.68 -7.40 -9.03
N ASP A 129 6.43 -6.92 -8.96
CA ASP A 129 5.34 -7.71 -8.37
C ASP A 129 4.94 -8.86 -9.29
N TYR A 130 4.93 -8.66 -10.61
CA TYR A 130 4.62 -9.71 -11.59
C TYR A 130 5.72 -10.78 -11.71
N THR A 131 7.00 -10.40 -11.58
CA THR A 131 8.14 -11.32 -11.69
C THR A 131 8.53 -11.98 -10.39
N HIS A 132 7.88 -11.63 -9.27
CA HIS A 132 8.06 -12.33 -8.00
C HIS A 132 7.71 -13.82 -8.13
N SER A 133 8.53 -14.70 -7.57
CA SER A 133 8.39 -16.17 -7.73
C SER A 133 7.01 -16.71 -7.35
N ASN A 134 6.42 -16.22 -6.25
CA ASN A 134 5.07 -16.61 -5.83
C ASN A 134 3.96 -16.18 -6.82
N ASN A 135 4.23 -15.22 -7.72
CA ASN A 135 3.28 -14.72 -8.71
C ASN A 135 3.49 -15.31 -10.11
N ALA A 136 4.40 -16.28 -10.28
CA ALA A 136 4.69 -16.90 -11.58
C ALA A 136 3.44 -17.44 -12.30
N ASN A 137 2.42 -17.88 -11.54
CA ASN A 137 1.16 -18.41 -12.05
C ASN A 137 -0.04 -17.51 -11.75
N THR A 138 0.17 -16.21 -11.52
CA THR A 138 -0.94 -15.30 -11.20
C THR A 138 -1.95 -15.20 -12.35
N THR A 139 -3.23 -15.24 -11.98
CA THR A 139 -4.34 -14.99 -12.90
C THR A 139 -4.64 -13.51 -13.07
N ILE A 140 -4.07 -12.64 -12.24
CA ILE A 140 -4.18 -11.19 -12.36
C ILE A 140 -3.50 -10.78 -13.66
N LYS A 141 -4.23 -10.05 -14.50
CA LYS A 141 -3.72 -9.49 -15.75
C LYS A 141 -3.77 -7.96 -15.69
N PRO A 142 -2.74 -7.27 -16.19
CA PRO A 142 -2.80 -5.83 -16.31
C PRO A 142 -3.81 -5.44 -17.38
N VAL A 143 -4.50 -4.32 -17.17
CA VAL A 143 -5.50 -3.79 -18.10
C VAL A 143 -5.05 -2.41 -18.58
N LYS A 144 -5.57 -1.96 -19.73
CA LYS A 144 -5.37 -0.56 -20.16
C LYS A 144 -6.00 0.36 -19.13
N ILE A 145 -5.24 1.37 -18.69
CA ILE A 145 -5.72 2.34 -17.71
C ILE A 145 -5.83 3.70 -18.40
N ASP A 146 -7.03 4.29 -18.34
CA ASP A 146 -7.24 5.66 -18.81
C ASP A 146 -6.89 6.64 -17.68
N PHE A 147 -5.59 6.90 -17.51
CA PHE A 147 -5.10 7.83 -16.50
C PHE A 147 -5.61 9.25 -16.78
N TYR A 148 -5.90 10.00 -15.71
CA TYR A 148 -6.38 11.39 -15.82
C TYR A 148 -5.34 12.29 -16.48
N SER A 149 -4.06 12.09 -16.12
CA SER A 149 -2.89 12.70 -16.75
C SER A 149 -1.91 11.61 -17.17
N PRO A 150 -1.05 11.84 -18.18
CA PRO A 150 0.01 10.91 -18.53
C PRO A 150 0.87 10.56 -17.30
N VAL A 151 1.13 9.26 -17.12
CA VAL A 151 2.02 8.74 -16.07
C VAL A 151 3.35 8.42 -16.74
N GLU A 152 4.33 9.29 -16.52
CA GLU A 152 5.64 9.22 -17.17
C GLU A 152 6.75 8.94 -16.15
N PHE A 153 7.73 8.13 -16.55
CA PHE A 153 8.93 7.82 -15.79
C PHE A 153 10.16 8.24 -16.61
N ASP A 154 11.09 8.94 -15.96
CA ASP A 154 12.41 9.22 -16.53
C ASP A 154 13.23 7.93 -16.53
N ILE A 155 13.68 7.53 -17.72
CA ILE A 155 14.49 6.34 -17.94
C ILE A 155 15.88 6.69 -18.50
N SER A 156 16.30 7.96 -18.40
CA SER A 156 17.61 8.43 -18.89
C SER A 156 18.81 7.73 -18.25
N GLY A 157 18.65 7.22 -17.03
CA GLY A 157 19.69 6.48 -16.30
C GLY A 157 19.64 4.97 -16.45
N TYR A 158 18.76 4.42 -17.30
CA TYR A 158 18.60 2.98 -17.48
C TYR A 158 19.27 2.52 -18.77
N GLU A 159 19.96 1.39 -18.69
CA GLU A 159 20.41 0.68 -19.89
C GLU A 159 19.22 0.04 -20.60
N LYS A 160 19.39 -0.25 -21.90
CA LYS A 160 18.30 -0.77 -22.74
C LYS A 160 17.68 -2.05 -22.17
N GLU A 161 18.51 -2.97 -21.69
CA GLU A 161 18.08 -4.24 -21.10
C GLU A 161 17.27 -4.01 -19.82
N GLU A 162 17.62 -3.00 -19.03
CA GLU A 162 16.87 -2.63 -17.82
C GLU A 162 15.53 -2.01 -18.19
N VAL A 163 15.46 -1.20 -19.26
CA VAL A 163 14.20 -0.67 -19.78
C VAL A 163 13.26 -1.79 -20.22
N GLU A 164 13.79 -2.81 -20.90
CA GLU A 164 13.00 -3.98 -21.33
C GLU A 164 12.45 -4.79 -20.14
N VAL A 165 13.17 -4.83 -19.03
CA VAL A 165 12.74 -5.54 -17.80
C VAL A 165 11.74 -4.73 -16.99
N TRP A 166 12.02 -3.45 -16.74
CA TRP A 166 11.24 -2.61 -15.82
C TRP A 166 10.08 -1.89 -16.49
N PHE A 167 10.21 -1.57 -17.78
CA PHE A 167 9.20 -0.87 -18.58
C PHE A 167 8.82 -1.63 -19.87
N PRO A 168 8.45 -2.92 -19.79
CA PRO A 168 8.21 -3.74 -20.98
C PRO A 168 7.00 -3.26 -21.78
N GLN A 169 7.12 -3.34 -23.11
CA GLN A 169 5.96 -3.32 -24.00
C GLN A 169 5.11 -4.60 -23.80
N PRO A 170 3.77 -4.53 -23.93
CA PRO A 170 2.96 -3.38 -24.34
C PRO A 170 2.53 -2.47 -23.18
N TYR A 171 3.07 -2.67 -21.97
CA TYR A 171 2.58 -2.00 -20.77
C TYR A 171 3.04 -0.55 -20.65
N TYR A 172 4.16 -0.23 -21.30
CA TYR A 172 4.69 1.12 -21.43
C TYR A 172 4.90 1.47 -22.90
N ASN A 173 4.71 2.75 -23.22
CA ASN A 173 5.18 3.35 -24.48
C ASN A 173 6.50 4.07 -24.21
N ILE A 174 7.53 3.75 -25.00
CA ILE A 174 8.88 4.30 -24.82
C ILE A 174 9.14 5.36 -25.90
N SER A 175 9.52 6.57 -25.49
CA SER A 175 9.86 7.66 -26.40
C SER A 175 11.04 8.46 -25.85
N GLY A 176 12.21 8.28 -26.45
CA GLY A 176 13.46 8.82 -25.93
C GLY A 176 13.72 8.33 -24.51
N ASN A 177 14.03 9.25 -23.60
CA ASN A 177 14.30 8.95 -22.18
C ASN A 177 13.04 8.90 -21.31
N ARG A 178 11.88 8.58 -21.89
CA ARG A 178 10.61 8.50 -21.15
C ARG A 178 9.87 7.20 -21.41
N ALA A 179 9.41 6.58 -20.33
CA ALA A 179 8.43 5.50 -20.34
C ALA A 179 7.07 6.04 -19.89
N THR A 180 6.06 5.96 -20.75
CA THR A 180 4.67 6.36 -20.42
C THR A 180 3.84 5.11 -20.14
N ALA A 181 3.20 5.03 -18.97
CA ALA A 181 2.36 3.89 -18.62
C ALA A 181 1.09 3.83 -19.49
N VAL A 182 0.80 2.65 -20.03
CA VAL A 182 -0.39 2.35 -20.83
C VAL A 182 -1.28 1.34 -20.11
N TYR A 183 -0.66 0.37 -19.44
CA TYR A 183 -1.34 -0.66 -18.67
C TYR A 183 -0.99 -0.59 -17.19
N GLY A 184 -1.85 -1.20 -16.39
CA GLY A 184 -1.70 -1.24 -14.95
C GLY A 184 -2.80 -2.04 -14.28
N ASN A 185 -3.00 -1.76 -13.00
CA ASN A 185 -3.93 -2.49 -12.14
C ASN A 185 -4.61 -1.52 -11.17
N TYR A 186 -5.86 -1.82 -10.79
CA TYR A 186 -6.56 -1.09 -9.74
C TYR A 186 -6.12 -1.58 -8.37
N LEU A 187 -6.53 -0.87 -7.31
CA LEU A 187 -6.04 -1.10 -5.95
C LEU A 187 -6.15 -2.56 -5.48
N ASN A 188 -7.23 -3.27 -5.83
CA ASN A 188 -7.42 -4.67 -5.44
C ASN A 188 -6.34 -5.56 -6.02
N GLU A 189 -6.12 -5.49 -7.34
CA GLU A 189 -5.11 -6.31 -8.01
C GLU A 189 -3.70 -5.93 -7.58
N LEU A 190 -3.41 -4.64 -7.36
CA LEU A 190 -2.13 -4.19 -6.81
C LEU A 190 -1.86 -4.78 -5.43
N PHE A 191 -2.86 -4.75 -4.55
CA PHE A 191 -2.76 -5.37 -3.24
C PHE A 191 -2.56 -6.87 -3.33
N PHE A 192 -3.36 -7.56 -4.14
CA PHE A 192 -3.26 -9.02 -4.26
C PHE A 192 -1.93 -9.49 -4.84
N LEU A 193 -1.35 -8.76 -5.80
CA LEU A 193 -0.02 -9.06 -6.31
C LEU A 193 1.04 -8.98 -5.19
N LYS A 194 0.99 -7.95 -4.34
CA LYS A 194 1.90 -7.87 -3.19
C LYS A 194 1.61 -8.92 -2.13
N GLN A 195 0.33 -9.14 -1.83
CA GLN A 195 -0.14 -10.11 -0.85
C GLN A 195 0.35 -11.51 -1.21
N GLN A 196 0.10 -11.97 -2.43
CA GLN A 196 0.51 -13.28 -2.93
C GLN A 196 2.03 -13.36 -3.16
N GLY A 197 2.65 -12.23 -3.50
CA GLY A 197 4.07 -12.09 -3.77
C GLY A 197 4.92 -11.97 -2.50
N VAL A 198 5.50 -10.78 -2.34
CA VAL A 198 6.51 -10.46 -1.33
C VAL A 198 5.97 -10.51 0.10
N LEU A 199 4.71 -10.12 0.33
CA LEU A 199 4.11 -10.13 1.67
C LEU A 199 3.95 -11.56 2.18
N LYS A 200 3.39 -12.46 1.36
CA LYS A 200 3.33 -13.89 1.69
C LYS A 200 4.69 -14.50 1.98
N ALA A 201 5.72 -14.15 1.18
CA ALA A 201 7.08 -14.64 1.38
C ALA A 201 7.69 -14.20 2.73
N ARG A 202 7.20 -13.09 3.30
CA ARG A 202 7.63 -12.55 4.60
C ARG A 202 6.82 -13.08 5.79
N GLY A 203 5.74 -13.83 5.54
CA GLY A 203 4.82 -14.25 6.61
C GLY A 203 3.65 -13.31 6.83
N ASP A 204 3.49 -12.27 6.00
CA ASP A 204 2.47 -11.24 6.16
C ASP A 204 1.14 -11.67 5.49
N PHE A 205 0.01 -11.26 6.08
CA PHE A 205 -1.35 -11.49 5.54
C PHE A 205 -1.70 -12.97 5.24
N GLN A 206 -1.22 -13.91 6.06
CA GLN A 206 -1.41 -15.36 5.83
C GLN A 206 -2.79 -15.92 6.21
N GLN A 207 -3.65 -15.13 6.87
CA GLN A 207 -5.00 -15.52 7.24
C GLN A 207 -6.00 -14.46 6.76
N LEU A 208 -6.53 -14.65 5.55
CA LEU A 208 -7.76 -14.01 5.05
C LEU A 208 -8.54 -15.05 4.25
#